data_AF-A0A353W3J6-F1
#
_entry.id   AF-A0A353W3J6-F1
#
_cell.length_a   1.000
_cell.length_b   1.000
_cell.length_c   1.000
_cell.angle_alpha   90.00
_cell.angle_beta   90.00
_cell.angle_gamma   90.00
#
_symmetry.space_group_name_H-M   'P 1'
#
loop_
_entity.id
_entity.type
_entity.pdbx_description
1 polymer ?
#
loop_
_entity_poly.entity_id
_entity_poly.type
_entity_poly.pdbx_seq_one_letter_code
_entity_poly.pdbx_strand_id
1 'polypeptide(L)' 'MQKLQTLKIVNTFLAIAFLTLGTTAMFHDYIPYSIYRRIHPLAGNTFSTMAVIHVVLNYEWIKKNRLKR' A
#
# COMPACT_ATOMS: atom_id res chain seq x y z
N MET A 1 -19.45 -6.65 8.78
CA MET A 1 -19.43 -5.22 8.38
C MET A 1 -18.10 -4.53 8.71
N GLN A 2 -17.53 -4.72 9.90
CA GLN A 2 -16.24 -4.12 10.30
C GLN A 2 -15.08 -4.47 9.35
N LYS A 3 -14.91 -5.75 8.98
CA LYS A 3 -13.87 -6.19 8.03
C LYS A 3 -13.90 -5.42 6.69
N LEU A 4 -15.09 -5.16 6.15
CA LEU A 4 -15.23 -4.44 4.88
C LEU A 4 -14.87 -2.97 5.04
N GLN A 5 -15.23 -2.35 6.17
CA GLN A 5 -14.81 -0.98 6.50
C GLN A 5 -13.28 -0.90 6.67
N THR A 6 -12.67 -1.85 7.40
CA THR A 6 -11.21 -1.93 7.54
C THR A 6 -10.52 -2.09 6.19
N LEU A 7 -11.03 -2.96 5.30
CA LEU A 7 -10.49 -3.11 3.95
C LEU A 7 -10.58 -1.81 3.14
N LYS A 8 -11.68 -1.06 3.23
CA LYS A 8 -11.79 0.25 2.57
C LYS A 8 -10.70 1.21 3.07
N ILE A 9 -10.48 1.28 4.38
CA ILE A 9 -9.43 2.12 4.97
C ILE A 9 -8.04 1.68 4.47
N VAL A 10 -7.73 0.39 4.57
CA VAL A 10 -6.44 -0.18 4.11
C VAL A 10 -6.22 0.09 2.62
N ASN A 11 -7.25 -0.06 1.79
CA ASN A 11 -7.16 0.23 0.35
C ASN A 11 -6.91 1.71 0.06
N THR A 12 -7.51 2.62 0.82
CA THR A 12 -7.24 4.05 0.68
C THR A 12 -5.78 4.36 1.01
N PHE A 13 -5.24 3.81 2.12
CA PHE A 13 -3.83 3.99 2.46
C PHE A 13 -2.89 3.36 1.43
N LEU A 14 -3.23 2.18 0.89
CA LEU A 14 -2.48 1.56 -0.21
C LEU A 14 -2.44 2.46 -1.44
N ALA A 15 -3.57 3.03 -1.84
CA ALA A 15 -3.64 3.91 -3.00
C ALA A 15 -2.77 5.16 -2.81
N ILE A 16 -2.87 5.82 -1.65
CA ILE A 16 -2.07 7.01 -1.33
C ILE A 16 -0.58 6.68 -1.31
N ALA A 17 -0.19 5.59 -0.64
CA ALA A 17 1.21 5.19 -0.53
C ALA A 17 1.78 4.78 -1.90
N PHE A 18 1.01 4.08 -2.73
CA PHE A 18 1.39 3.72 -4.10
C PHE A 18 1.61 4.95 -4.98
N LEU A 19 0.67 5.89 -4.98
CA LEU A 19 0.79 7.14 -5.73
C LEU A 19 1.99 7.96 -5.25
N THR A 20 2.23 8.01 -3.93
CA THR A 20 3.39 8.69 -3.35
C THR A 20 4.70 8.02 -3.79
N LEU A 21 4.80 6.69 -3.74
CA LEU A 21 5.97 5.95 -4.21
C LEU A 21 6.22 6.19 -5.70
N GLY A 22 5.18 6.05 -6.53
CA GLY A 22 5.28 6.24 -7.97
C GLY A 22 5.72 7.66 -8.33
N THR A 23 5.04 8.67 -7.78
CA THR A 23 5.40 10.08 -8.04
C THR A 23 6.80 10.42 -7.54
N THR A 24 7.15 10.03 -6.31
CA THR A 24 8.50 10.34 -5.79
C THR A 24 9.61 9.64 -6.57
N ALA A 25 9.39 8.41 -7.04
CA ALA A 25 10.34 7.72 -7.91
C ALA A 25 10.46 8.38 -9.31
N MET A 26 9.31 8.71 -9.94
CA MET A 26 9.28 9.31 -11.27
C MET A 26 9.91 10.71 -11.30
N PHE A 27 9.72 11.50 -10.26
CA PHE A 27 10.21 12.88 -10.17
C PHE A 27 11.42 13.03 -9.24
N HIS A 28 12.20 11.94 -9.02
CA HIS A 28 13.27 11.95 -8.02
C HIS A 28 14.31 13.06 -8.23
N ASP A 29 14.62 13.40 -9.49
CA ASP A 29 15.55 14.48 -9.86
C ASP A 29 15.03 15.88 -9.52
N TYR A 30 13.71 16.05 -9.45
CA TYR A 30 13.05 17.32 -9.16
C TYR A 30 12.70 17.50 -7.67
N ILE A 31 12.89 16.45 -6.87
CA ILE A 31 12.59 16.48 -5.44
C ILE A 31 13.89 16.68 -4.67
N PRO A 32 14.00 17.70 -3.79
CA PRO A 32 15.16 17.86 -2.94
C PRO A 32 15.47 16.58 -2.18
N TYR A 33 16.74 16.15 -2.21
CA TYR A 33 17.14 14.87 -1.61
C TYR A 33 16.75 14.76 -0.12
N SER A 34 16.75 15.87 0.61
CA SER A 34 16.32 15.95 2.02
C SER A 34 14.85 15.55 2.23
N ILE A 35 13.99 15.83 1.25
CA ILE A 35 12.57 15.46 1.23
C ILE A 35 12.43 14.03 0.73
N TYR A 36 13.05 13.70 -0.40
CA TYR A 36 12.99 12.37 -1.01
C TYR A 36 13.41 11.27 -0.03
N ARG A 37 14.55 11.44 0.65
CA ARG A 37 15.10 10.46 1.61
C ARG A 37 14.20 10.16 2.81
N ARG A 38 13.17 10.99 3.05
CA ARG A 38 12.19 10.78 4.12
C ARG A 38 10.88 10.24 3.57
N ILE A 39 10.33 10.90 2.56
CA ILE A 39 9.00 10.59 2.02
C ILE A 39 9.00 9.25 1.29
N HIS A 40 9.97 9.02 0.40
CA HIS A 40 9.96 7.80 -0.42
C HIS A 40 10.09 6.52 0.44
N PRO A 41 11.04 6.41 1.39
CA PRO A 41 11.11 5.25 2.28
C PRO A 41 9.88 5.11 3.19
N LEU A 42 9.33 6.22 3.69
CA LEU A 42 8.12 6.19 4.51
C LEU A 42 6.91 5.64 3.72
N ALA A 43 6.73 6.09 2.48
CA ALA A 43 5.70 5.58 1.59
C ALA A 43 5.93 4.09 1.27
N GLY A 44 7.19 3.68 1.05
CA GLY A 44 7.60 2.28 0.87
C GLY A 44 7.21 1.37 2.03
N ASN A 45 7.57 1.78 3.25
CA ASN A 45 7.26 1.03 4.47
C ASN A 45 5.75 0.97 4.72
N THR A 46 5.04 2.08 4.50
CA THR A 46 3.58 2.16 4.65
C THR A 46 2.89 1.25 3.65
N PHE A 47 3.28 1.32 2.37
CA PHE A 47 2.71 0.47 1.32
C PHE A 47 2.93 -1.01 1.62
N SER A 48 4.15 -1.40 1.96
CA SER A 48 4.51 -2.78 2.28
C SER A 48 3.69 -3.32 3.46
N THR A 49 3.58 -2.55 4.53
CA THR A 49 2.80 -2.92 5.72
C THR A 49 1.32 -3.07 5.38
N MET A 50 0.74 -2.10 4.67
CA MET A 50 -0.66 -2.14 4.28
C MET A 50 -0.96 -3.27 3.28
N ALA A 51 -0.01 -3.64 2.42
CA ALA A 51 -0.16 -4.74 1.47
C ALA A 51 -0.26 -6.08 2.20
N VAL A 52 0.58 -6.30 3.22
CA VAL A 52 0.49 -7.50 4.07
C VAL A 52 -0.87 -7.54 4.79
N ILE A 53 -1.28 -6.44 5.41
CA ILE A 53 -2.59 -6.36 6.09
C ILE A 53 -3.73 -6.63 5.10
N HIS A 54 -3.66 -6.07 3.90
CA HIS A 54 -4.65 -6.30 2.84
C HIS A 54 -4.77 -7.79 2.48
N VAL A 55 -3.65 -8.47 2.28
CA VAL A 55 -3.63 -9.91 1.97
C VAL A 55 -4.20 -10.73 3.11
N VAL A 56 -3.80 -10.45 4.36
CA VAL A 56 -4.33 -11.15 5.55
C VAL A 56 -5.83 -10.96 5.66
N LEU A 57 -6.33 -9.73 5.52
CA LEU A 57 -7.77 -9.46 5.56
C LEU A 57 -8.50 -10.14 4.39
N ASN A 58 -7.93 -10.21 3.19
CA ASN A 58 -8.55 -10.87 2.04
C ASN A 58 -8.29 -12.38 1.94
N TYR A 59 -7.55 -12.99 2.87
CA TYR A 59 -7.06 -14.36 2.71
C TYR A 59 -8.17 -15.40 2.49
N GLU A 60 -9.29 -15.31 3.21
CA GLU A 60 -10.44 -16.22 3.01
C GLU A 60 -11.04 -16.11 1.60
N TRP A 61 -11.09 -14.91 1.03
CA TRP A 61 -11.54 -14.72 -0.34
C TRP A 61 -10.55 -15.34 -1.33
N ILE A 62 -9.25 -15.12 -1.13
CA ILE A 62 -8.19 -15.72 -1.95
C ILE A 62 -8.28 -17.24 -1.90
N LYS A 63 -8.39 -17.82 -0.69
CA LYS A 63 -8.50 -19.27 -0.49
C LYS A 63 -9.70 -19.84 -1.25
N LYS A 64 -10.87 -19.20 -1.15
CA LYS A 64 -12.10 -19.66 -1.80
C LYS A 64 -12.08 -19.53 -3.33
N ASN A 65 -11.43 -18.51 -3.88
CA ASN A 65 -11.52 -18.18 -5.32
C ASN A 65 -10.25 -18.49 -6.12
N ARG A 66 -9.13 -18.79 -5.45
CA ARG A 66 -7.82 -19.00 -6.11
C ARG A 66 -7.11 -20.28 -5.65
N LEU A 67 -7.29 -20.73 -4.40
CA LEU A 67 -6.56 -21.89 -3.86
C LEU A 67 -7.39 -23.18 -3.80
N LYS A 68 -8.72 -23.08 -3.71
CA LYS A 68 -9.60 -24.24 -3.89
C LYS A 68 -9.79 -24.47 -5.39
N ARG A 69 -9.11 -25.49 -5.91
CA ARG A 69 -9.49 -26.17 -7.15
C ARG A 69 -10.64 -27.13 -6.86
#